data_AF-F5J489-F1
#
_entry.id   AF-F5J489-F1
#
_cell.length_a   1.000
_cell.length_b   1.000
_cell.length_c   1.000
_cell.angle_alpha   90.00
_cell.angle_beta   90.00
_cell.angle_gamma   90.00
#
_symmetry.space_group_name_H-M   'P 1'
#
loop_
_entity.id
_entity.type
_entity.pdbx_description
1 polymer ?
#
loop_
_entity_poly.entity_id
_entity_poly.type
_entity_poly.pdbx_seq_one_letter_code
_entity_poly.pdbx_strand_id
1 'polypeptide(L)'
;YKQKIIWGEISDKSKFALDNEAFFPEATSFLMVGDKLKYILAMLNSRLGEWVFNQIGTTTGVGTNRWKKYTLEKLSVKMPTELEQIHVEQMIDNIIETHSIDEIEKLDKYICQLYKLSQEEVEFIENL
;
A
#
# COMPACT_ATOMS: atom_id res chain seq x y z
N TYR A 1 13.12 -7.13 -18.36
CA TYR A 1 12.05 -6.39 -17.66
C TYR A 1 11.97 -6.91 -16.22
N LYS A 2 11.79 -6.02 -15.23
CA LYS A 2 11.60 -6.39 -13.81
C LYS A 2 10.33 -5.70 -13.33
N GLN A 3 9.42 -6.46 -12.71
CA GLN A 3 8.20 -5.94 -12.09
C GLN A 3 8.55 -4.86 -11.06
N LYS A 4 7.71 -3.83 -10.96
CA LYS A 4 7.96 -2.68 -10.08
C LYS A 4 6.66 -2.07 -9.55
N ILE A 5 6.74 -1.44 -8.40
CA ILE A 5 5.68 -0.55 -7.90
C ILE A 5 6.00 0.87 -8.36
N ILE A 6 5.00 1.60 -8.82
CA ILE A 6 5.10 3.02 -9.21
C ILE A 6 4.08 3.86 -8.43
N TRP A 7 4.44 5.10 -8.13
CA TRP A 7 3.54 6.08 -7.49
C TRP A 7 3.97 7.52 -7.81
N GLY A 8 3.02 8.45 -7.72
CA GLY A 8 3.28 9.89 -7.86
C GLY A 8 3.70 10.53 -6.53
N GLU A 9 4.48 11.61 -6.57
CA GLU A 9 4.93 12.31 -5.35
C GLU A 9 3.76 12.93 -4.56
N ILE A 10 2.70 13.41 -5.23
CA ILE A 10 1.60 14.14 -4.59
C ILE A 10 0.29 13.40 -4.87
N SER A 11 -0.41 13.03 -3.81
CA SER A 11 -1.76 12.45 -3.89
C SER A 11 -2.54 12.77 -2.62
N ASP A 12 -3.85 12.90 -2.73
CA ASP A 12 -4.79 13.01 -1.61
C ASP A 12 -4.83 11.73 -0.78
N LYS A 13 -4.73 10.57 -1.43
CA LYS A 13 -4.74 9.24 -0.81
C LYS A 13 -3.65 8.32 -1.32
N SER A 14 -3.54 7.12 -0.76
CA SER A 14 -2.64 6.10 -1.29
C SER A 14 -3.03 5.66 -2.71
N LYS A 15 -2.06 5.70 -3.64
CA LYS A 15 -2.25 5.36 -5.07
C LYS A 15 -0.99 4.70 -5.64
N PHE A 16 -0.68 3.50 -5.15
CA PHE A 16 0.45 2.72 -5.65
C PHE A 16 -0.05 1.70 -6.68
N ALA A 17 0.69 1.57 -7.79
CA ALA A 17 0.35 0.64 -8.86
C ALA A 17 1.48 -0.37 -9.08
N LEU A 18 1.10 -1.62 -9.34
CA LEU A 18 2.02 -2.66 -9.81
C LEU A 18 2.14 -2.54 -11.32
N ASP A 19 3.32 -2.20 -11.81
CA ASP A 19 3.61 -2.22 -13.24
C ASP A 19 4.03 -3.64 -13.65
N ASN A 20 3.26 -4.19 -14.60
CA ASN A 20 3.52 -5.45 -15.30
C ASN A 20 3.79 -5.25 -16.82
N GLU A 21 3.72 -4.02 -17.32
CA GLU A 21 3.73 -3.67 -18.75
C GLU A 21 4.96 -2.84 -19.17
N ALA A 22 5.96 -2.75 -18.31
CA ALA A 22 7.20 -2.02 -18.57
C ALA A 22 7.03 -0.51 -18.78
N PHE A 23 6.04 0.11 -18.12
CA PHE A 23 5.88 1.56 -18.13
C PHE A 23 7.12 2.27 -17.57
N PHE A 24 7.45 3.43 -18.16
CA PHE A 24 8.50 4.31 -17.66
C PHE A 24 7.88 5.47 -16.90
N PRO A 25 8.22 5.68 -15.61
CA PRO A 25 7.71 6.82 -14.87
C PRO A 25 8.25 8.12 -15.47
N GLU A 26 7.37 9.10 -15.59
CA GLU A 26 7.68 10.48 -15.98
C GLU A 26 8.25 11.25 -14.77
N ALA A 27 8.68 12.50 -14.96
CA ALA A 27 9.06 13.39 -13.86
C ALA A 27 8.01 13.39 -12.73
N THR A 28 8.47 13.62 -11.49
CA THR A 28 7.63 13.63 -10.26
C THR A 28 6.94 12.32 -9.89
N SER A 29 7.37 11.21 -10.49
CA SER A 29 6.98 9.84 -10.10
C SER A 29 8.17 9.07 -9.55
N PHE A 30 7.88 8.10 -8.69
CA PHE A 30 8.88 7.19 -8.11
C PHE A 30 8.59 5.75 -8.51
N LEU A 31 9.62 4.90 -8.36
CA LEU A 31 9.51 3.47 -8.57
C LEU A 31 10.25 2.68 -7.50
N MET A 32 9.80 1.46 -7.24
CA MET A 32 10.43 0.49 -6.35
C MET A 32 10.51 -0.87 -7.04
N VAL A 33 11.68 -1.49 -7.00
CA VAL A 33 11.92 -2.88 -7.42
C VAL A 33 12.41 -3.66 -6.21
N GLY A 34 12.11 -4.96 -6.16
CA GLY A 34 12.48 -5.80 -5.02
C GLY A 34 11.71 -7.11 -5.04
N ASP A 35 11.70 -7.76 -3.89
CA ASP A 35 10.95 -9.00 -3.66
C ASP A 35 9.66 -8.69 -2.89
N LYS A 36 8.68 -9.61 -2.95
CA LYS A 36 7.39 -9.50 -2.24
C LYS A 36 6.61 -8.23 -2.60
N LEU A 37 6.72 -7.77 -3.86
CA LEU A 37 6.12 -6.49 -4.30
C LEU A 37 4.61 -6.45 -4.09
N LYS A 38 3.89 -7.53 -4.38
CA LYS A 38 2.44 -7.61 -4.16
C LYS A 38 2.07 -7.48 -2.68
N TYR A 39 2.84 -8.07 -1.78
CA TYR A 39 2.64 -7.90 -0.33
C TYR A 39 2.90 -6.46 0.12
N ILE A 40 3.98 -5.84 -0.36
CA ILE A 40 4.28 -4.43 -0.08
C ILE A 40 3.17 -3.53 -0.66
N LEU A 41 2.70 -3.81 -1.87
CA LEU A 41 1.60 -3.10 -2.53
C LEU A 41 0.32 -3.15 -1.70
N ALA A 42 -0.02 -4.32 -1.15
CA ALA A 42 -1.16 -4.49 -0.26
C ALA A 42 -1.04 -3.61 0.99
N MET A 43 0.13 -3.62 1.65
CA MET A 43 0.36 -2.75 2.80
C MET A 43 0.23 -1.27 2.41
N LEU A 44 0.88 -0.84 1.32
CA LEU A 44 0.91 0.57 0.91
C LEU A 44 -0.46 1.11 0.53
N ASN A 45 -1.31 0.31 -0.12
CA ASN A 45 -2.66 0.71 -0.51
C ASN A 45 -3.73 0.45 0.57
N SER A 46 -3.35 -0.15 1.71
CA SER A 46 -4.30 -0.38 2.80
C SER A 46 -4.56 0.89 3.62
N ARG A 47 -5.74 0.98 4.24
CA ARG A 47 -6.06 2.04 5.21
C ARG A 47 -5.03 2.15 6.34
N LEU A 48 -4.55 1.01 6.84
CA LEU A 48 -3.49 0.97 7.85
C LEU A 48 -2.18 1.58 7.32
N GLY A 49 -1.75 1.20 6.11
CA GLY A 49 -0.54 1.74 5.51
C GLY A 49 -0.61 3.24 5.25
N GLU A 50 -1.76 3.73 4.78
CA GLU A 50 -2.01 5.15 4.64
C GLU A 50 -1.98 5.88 5.98
N TRP A 51 -2.63 5.33 7.01
CA TRP A 51 -2.61 5.89 8.36
C TRP A 51 -1.19 5.99 8.93
N VAL A 52 -0.41 4.91 8.85
CA VAL A 52 0.98 4.89 9.32
C VAL A 52 1.81 5.92 8.55
N PHE A 53 1.63 6.01 7.23
CA PHE A 53 2.32 7.01 6.42
C PHE A 53 1.97 8.43 6.87
N ASN A 54 0.70 8.71 7.19
CA ASN A 54 0.24 10.02 7.66
C ASN A 54 0.89 10.44 8.99
N GLN A 55 1.32 9.49 9.83
CA GLN A 55 2.02 9.81 11.09
C GLN A 55 3.48 10.25 10.89
N ILE A 56 4.11 9.83 9.79
CA ILE A 56 5.53 10.09 9.51
C ILE A 56 5.76 11.04 8.33
N GLY A 57 4.71 11.24 7.52
CA GLY A 57 4.73 12.05 6.32
C GLY A 57 4.52 13.54 6.58
N THR A 58 4.91 14.33 5.58
CA THR A 58 4.66 15.78 5.57
C THR A 58 3.46 16.06 4.66
N THR A 59 2.50 16.84 5.16
CA THR A 59 1.38 17.33 4.35
C THR A 59 1.78 18.57 3.56
N THR A 60 1.07 18.86 2.49
CA THR A 60 1.26 20.10 1.69
C THR A 60 0.61 21.34 2.32
N GLY A 61 -0.06 21.20 3.47
CA GLY A 61 -0.85 22.27 4.09
C GLY A 61 -2.24 22.48 3.48
N VAL A 62 -2.62 21.74 2.43
CA VAL A 62 -3.92 21.85 1.74
C VAL A 62 -4.62 20.49 1.54
N GLY A 63 -4.39 19.54 2.45
CA GLY A 63 -5.08 18.24 2.44
C GLY A 63 -4.55 17.22 1.42
N THR A 64 -3.33 17.39 0.91
CA THR A 64 -2.65 16.36 0.10
C THR A 64 -1.36 15.89 0.76
N ASN A 65 -1.06 14.60 0.57
CA ASN A 65 0.13 13.95 1.08
C ASN A 65 1.27 14.02 0.06
N ARG A 66 2.49 14.24 0.58
CA ARG A 66 3.74 14.10 -0.19
C ARG A 66 4.39 12.75 0.07
N TRP A 67 4.18 11.82 -0.85
CA TRP A 67 4.70 10.45 -0.87
C TRP A 67 6.18 10.39 -1.28
N LYS A 68 7.03 11.15 -0.58
CA LYS A 68 8.46 11.21 -0.87
C LYS A 68 9.17 9.90 -0.53
N LYS A 69 10.12 9.51 -1.37
CA LYS A 69 10.96 8.32 -1.20
C LYS A 69 11.54 8.17 0.22
N TYR A 70 12.17 9.20 0.76
CA TYR A 70 12.83 9.11 2.08
C TYR A 70 11.85 8.92 3.25
N THR A 71 10.59 9.31 3.08
CA THR A 71 9.54 9.06 4.07
C THR A 71 9.07 7.63 3.96
N LEU A 72 8.84 7.15 2.73
CA LEU A 72 8.42 5.79 2.46
C LEU A 72 9.46 4.77 2.96
N GLU A 73 10.76 5.07 2.84
CA GLU A 73 11.85 4.25 3.35
C GLU A 73 11.85 4.08 4.88
N LYS A 74 11.13 4.94 5.62
CA LYS A 74 10.96 4.83 7.08
C LYS A 74 9.74 4.00 7.47
N LEU A 75 8.89 3.62 6.52
CA LEU A 75 7.69 2.83 6.78
C LEU A 75 8.11 1.44 7.30
N SER A 76 7.72 1.12 8.53
CA SER A 76 7.96 -0.19 9.10
C SER A 76 6.89 -1.17 8.63
N VAL A 77 7.28 -2.15 7.82
CA VAL A 77 6.37 -3.19 7.31
C VAL A 77 6.71 -4.51 7.98
N LYS A 78 5.70 -5.19 8.54
CA LYS A 78 5.85 -6.54 9.08
C LYS A 78 6.35 -7.47 8.00
N MET A 79 7.42 -8.22 8.27
CA MET A 79 7.84 -9.29 7.40
C MET A 79 6.82 -10.44 7.47
N PRO A 80 6.21 -10.86 6.35
CA PRO A 80 5.25 -11.94 6.37
C PRO A 80 5.97 -13.29 6.49
N THR A 81 5.27 -14.25 7.08
CA THR A 81 5.56 -15.67 6.86
C THR A 81 5.27 -16.05 5.41
N GLU A 82 5.78 -17.20 4.96
CA GLU A 82 5.53 -17.68 3.59
C GLU A 82 4.03 -17.84 3.30
N LEU A 83 3.25 -18.38 4.25
CA LEU A 83 1.81 -18.55 4.11
C LEU A 83 1.07 -17.20 4.03
N GLU A 84 1.44 -16.24 4.89
CA GLU A 84 0.85 -14.90 4.86
C GLU A 84 1.17 -14.19 3.54
N GLN A 85 2.39 -14.33 3.04
CA GLN A 85 2.79 -13.76 1.75
C GLN A 85 1.94 -14.37 0.64
N ILE A 86 1.91 -15.69 0.51
CA ILE A 86 1.13 -16.38 -0.55
C ILE A 86 -0.34 -15.95 -0.51
N HIS A 87 -0.93 -15.88 0.68
CA HIS A 87 -2.33 -15.48 0.83
C HIS A 87 -2.58 -14.05 0.35
N VAL A 88 -1.77 -13.09 0.77
CA VAL A 88 -1.89 -11.68 0.34
C VAL A 88 -1.67 -11.54 -1.17
N GLU A 89 -0.69 -12.26 -1.72
CA GLU A 89 -0.41 -12.21 -3.16
C GLU A 89 -1.58 -12.75 -3.98
N GLN A 90 -2.25 -13.82 -3.52
CA GLN A 90 -3.46 -14.35 -4.14
C GLN A 90 -4.63 -13.35 -4.07
N MET A 91 -4.82 -12.66 -2.95
CA MET A 91 -5.84 -11.62 -2.83
C MET A 91 -5.59 -10.47 -3.79
N ILE A 92 -4.33 -10.03 -3.93
CA ILE A 92 -3.95 -8.99 -4.89
C ILE A 92 -4.21 -9.44 -6.33
N ASP A 93 -3.87 -10.68 -6.68
CA ASP A 93 -4.14 -11.20 -8.02
C ASP A 93 -5.64 -11.23 -8.32
N ASN A 94 -6.46 -11.67 -7.36
CA ASN A 94 -7.92 -11.63 -7.47
C ASN A 94 -8.45 -10.20 -7.64
N ILE A 95 -7.92 -9.22 -6.87
CA ILE A 95 -8.30 -7.81 -7.00
C ILE A 95 -7.93 -7.25 -8.38
N ILE A 96 -6.77 -7.61 -8.92
CA ILE A 96 -6.32 -7.16 -10.25
C ILE A 96 -7.22 -7.75 -11.34
N GLU A 97 -7.66 -9.00 -11.20
CA GLU A 97 -8.53 -9.66 -12.18
C GLU A 97 -9.99 -9.18 -12.09
N THR A 98 -10.51 -8.98 -10.89
CA THR A 98 -11.94 -8.69 -10.67
C THR A 98 -12.26 -7.21 -10.53
N HIS A 99 -11.28 -6.38 -10.14
CA HIS A 99 -11.47 -4.99 -9.72
C HIS A 99 -12.59 -4.81 -8.65
N SER A 100 -12.81 -5.85 -7.84
CA SER A 100 -13.89 -5.89 -6.87
C SER A 100 -13.57 -5.05 -5.62
N ILE A 101 -14.48 -4.15 -5.26
CA ILE A 101 -14.39 -3.36 -4.03
C ILE A 101 -14.45 -4.28 -2.80
N ASP A 102 -15.30 -5.30 -2.81
CA ASP A 102 -15.41 -6.28 -1.72
C ASP A 102 -14.10 -7.02 -1.46
N GLU A 103 -13.33 -7.34 -2.51
CA GLU A 103 -12.03 -8.00 -2.35
C GLU A 103 -10.99 -7.03 -1.78
N ILE A 104 -11.04 -5.75 -2.14
CA ILE A 104 -10.21 -4.69 -1.55
C ILE A 104 -10.51 -4.56 -0.05
N GLU A 105 -11.79 -4.51 0.33
CA GLU A 105 -12.18 -4.43 1.75
C GLU A 105 -11.76 -5.67 2.55
N LYS A 106 -11.83 -6.86 1.96
CA LYS A 106 -11.32 -8.10 2.59
C LYS A 106 -9.83 -8.02 2.81
N LEU A 107 -9.07 -7.52 1.83
CA LEU A 107 -7.63 -7.36 1.95
C LEU A 107 -7.29 -6.38 3.07
N ASP A 108 -7.95 -5.24 3.15
CA ASP A 108 -7.73 -4.25 4.20
C ASP A 108 -7.95 -4.83 5.60
N LYS A 109 -9.04 -5.57 5.80
CA LYS A 109 -9.32 -6.26 7.06
C LYS A 109 -8.23 -7.28 7.40
N TYR A 110 -7.77 -8.04 6.40
CA TYR A 110 -6.71 -9.02 6.60
C TYR A 110 -5.38 -8.34 6.97
N ILE A 111 -5.03 -7.22 6.34
CA ILE A 111 -3.84 -6.44 6.71
C ILE A 111 -3.92 -5.99 8.17
N CYS A 112 -5.05 -5.45 8.62
CA CYS A 112 -5.24 -5.09 10.04
C CYS A 112 -5.05 -6.29 10.99
N GLN A 113 -5.57 -7.47 10.61
CA GLN A 113 -5.40 -8.71 11.39
C GLN A 113 -3.93 -9.16 11.50
N LEU A 114 -3.11 -8.96 10.46
CA LEU A 114 -1.67 -9.30 10.50
C LEU A 114 -0.92 -8.52 11.60
N TYR A 115 -1.40 -7.33 11.96
CA TYR A 115 -0.86 -6.50 13.03
C TYR A 115 -1.58 -6.69 14.37
N LYS A 116 -2.56 -7.59 14.44
CA LYS A 116 -3.35 -7.90 15.65
C LYS A 116 -4.05 -6.67 16.23
N LEU A 117 -4.52 -5.78 15.36
CA LEU A 117 -5.29 -4.62 15.79
C LEU A 117 -6.62 -5.07 16.40
N SER A 118 -7.01 -4.38 17.46
CA SER A 118 -8.34 -4.52 18.08
C SER A 118 -9.42 -3.93 17.18
N GLN A 119 -10.67 -4.31 17.44
CA GLN A 119 -11.81 -3.78 16.68
C GLN A 119 -11.90 -2.25 16.79
N GLU A 120 -11.65 -1.69 17.98
CA GLU A 120 -11.66 -0.24 18.21
C GLU A 120 -10.58 0.48 17.37
N GLU A 121 -9.38 -0.10 17.25
CA GLU A 121 -8.31 0.46 16.43
C GLU A 121 -8.62 0.39 14.94
N VAL A 122 -9.24 -0.71 14.48
CA VAL A 122 -9.69 -0.85 13.09
C VAL A 122 -10.76 0.20 12.78
N GLU A 123 -11.78 0.31 13.63
CA GLU A 123 -12.85 1.30 13.47
C GLU A 123 -12.31 2.74 13.49
N PHE A 124 -11.32 3.03 14.34
CA PHE A 124 -10.66 4.33 14.34
C PHE A 124 -9.97 4.62 13.00
N ILE A 125 -9.23 3.66 12.43
CA ILE A 125 -8.51 3.82 11.16
C ILE A 125 -9.48 3.94 9.98
N GLU A 126 -10.60 3.21 10.00
CA GLU A 126 -11.60 3.25 8.92
C GLU A 126 -12.42 4.55 8.86
N ASN A 127 -12.49 5.29 9.96
CA ASN A 127 -13.28 6.52 10.09
C ASN A 127 -12.47 7.82 9.96
N LEU A 128 -11.20 7.74 9.52
CA LEU A 128 -10.34 8.90 9.21
C LEU A 128 -10.60 9.45 7.81
#